data_AF-A0A352JUL9-F1
#
_entry.id   AF-A0A352JUL9-F1
#
_cell.length_a   1.000
_cell.length_b   1.000
_cell.length_c   1.000
_cell.angle_alpha   90.00
_cell.angle_beta   90.00
_cell.angle_gamma   90.00
#
_symmetry.space_group_name_H-M   'P 1'
#
loop_
_entity.id
_entity.type
_entity.pdbx_description
1 polymer ?
#
loop_
_entity_poly.entity_id
_entity_poly.type
_entity_poly.pdbx_seq_one_letter_code
_entity_poly.pdbx_strand_id
1 'polypeptide(L)'
;MDELFDLVDSNSTGIPEPLRKKIVETFNIFVKTVKARLVYPSSSRLPQQFMEDFFGRLGLLLDELDSLTFKVEADRILYEELEVYRAQSKSENFAHAFFRDGIVYFQFKQGVLFKELESFTEIIARMMRSA
;
A
#
# COMPACT_ATOMS: atom_id res chain seq x y z
N MET A 1 39.89 -6.59 20.48
CA MET A 1 38.78 -7.03 21.36
C MET A 1 37.79 -5.90 21.44
N ASP A 2 37.41 -5.38 20.27
CA ASP A 2 36.45 -5.97 19.33
C ASP A 2 35.06 -5.73 19.87
N GLU A 3 34.44 -4.72 19.27
CA GLU A 3 33.10 -4.77 18.70
C GLU A 3 32.17 -5.77 19.37
N LEU A 4 31.12 -5.28 20.02
CA LEU A 4 29.80 -5.85 19.77
C LEU A 4 28.72 -4.94 20.34
N PHE A 5 27.79 -4.60 19.45
CA PHE A 5 26.52 -3.94 19.70
C PHE A 5 26.58 -2.42 19.86
N ASP A 6 27.09 -1.79 18.81
CA ASP A 6 26.28 -0.74 18.17
C ASP A 6 24.81 -1.16 18.18
N LEU A 7 23.99 -0.27 18.73
CA LEU A 7 22.55 -0.29 18.67
C LEU A 7 22.14 -0.60 17.24
N VAL A 8 21.84 -1.88 16.98
CA VAL A 8 21.27 -2.34 15.72
C VAL A 8 19.90 -1.68 15.64
N ASP A 9 19.89 -0.55 14.95
CA ASP A 9 18.73 0.21 14.58
C ASP A 9 17.78 -0.77 13.90
N SER A 10 16.80 -1.26 14.66
CA SER A 10 15.97 -2.41 14.28
C SER A 10 15.00 -2.10 13.13
N ASN A 11 15.21 -0.95 12.47
CA ASN A 11 14.48 -0.41 11.33
C ASN A 11 15.42 0.00 10.17
N SER A 12 16.66 -0.50 10.13
CA SER A 12 17.58 -0.32 8.99
C SER A 12 17.07 -1.10 7.76
N THR A 13 16.00 -0.64 7.13
CA THR A 13 15.46 -1.24 5.91
C THR A 13 16.36 -1.01 4.70
N GLY A 14 17.56 -0.41 4.83
CA GLY A 14 18.42 0.00 3.72
C GLY A 14 17.85 1.12 2.83
N ILE A 15 16.55 1.40 2.97
CA ILE A 15 15.81 2.41 2.21
C ILE A 15 16.10 3.82 2.79
N PRO A 16 16.53 4.79 1.97
CA PRO A 16 16.72 6.17 2.42
C PRO A 16 15.45 6.80 2.99
N GLU A 17 15.58 7.61 4.05
CA GLU A 17 14.44 8.22 4.75
C GLU A 17 13.44 9.00 3.85
N PRO A 18 13.88 9.81 2.87
CA PRO A 18 12.95 10.48 1.96
C PRO A 18 12.11 9.49 1.14
N LEU A 19 12.71 8.37 0.73
CA LEU A 19 12.04 7.34 -0.05
C LEU A 19 11.06 6.54 0.81
N ARG A 20 11.44 6.18 2.05
CA ARG A 20 10.53 5.54 3.03
C ARG A 20 9.25 6.34 3.18
N LYS A 21 9.37 7.66 3.37
CA LYS A 21 8.23 8.57 3.50
C LYS A 21 7.36 8.55 2.24
N LYS A 22 7.94 8.67 1.04
CA LYS A 22 7.18 8.61 -0.23
C LYS A 22 6.40 7.30 -0.37
N ILE A 23 7.02 6.16 -0.03
CA ILE A 23 6.38 4.83 -0.09
C ILE A 23 5.20 4.76 0.86
N VAL A 24 5.39 5.14 2.13
CA VAL A 24 4.32 5.13 3.15
C VAL A 24 3.17 6.07 2.76
N GLU A 25 3.47 7.28 2.30
CA GLU A 25 2.44 8.22 1.84
C GLU A 25 1.67 7.70 0.62
N THR A 26 2.37 7.07 -0.33
CA THR A 26 1.74 6.47 -1.52
C THR A 26 0.87 5.27 -1.15
N PHE A 27 1.31 4.45 -0.18
CA PHE A 27 0.49 3.36 0.33
C PHE A 27 -0.75 3.87 1.09
N ASN A 28 -0.60 4.95 1.85
CA ASN A 28 -1.72 5.57 2.56
C ASN A 28 -2.77 6.12 1.61
N ILE A 29 -2.37 6.77 0.49
CA ILE A 29 -3.35 7.20 -0.52
C ILE A 29 -4.02 6.01 -1.20
N PHE A 30 -3.30 4.91 -1.47
CA PHE A 30 -3.90 3.68 -1.99
C PHE A 30 -5.01 3.14 -1.08
N VAL A 31 -4.75 3.01 0.22
CA VAL A 31 -5.75 2.58 1.20
C VAL A 31 -6.93 3.54 1.24
N LYS A 32 -6.68 4.86 1.21
CA LYS A 32 -7.74 5.89 1.17
C LYS A 32 -8.58 5.79 -0.10
N THR A 33 -7.98 5.54 -1.26
CA THR A 33 -8.68 5.35 -2.54
C THR A 33 -9.64 4.17 -2.46
N VAL A 34 -9.19 3.02 -1.94
CA VAL A 34 -10.06 1.85 -1.77
C VAL A 34 -11.18 2.14 -0.76
N LYS A 35 -10.85 2.69 0.42
CA LYS A 35 -11.86 3.02 1.44
C LYS A 35 -12.87 4.06 0.94
N ALA A 36 -12.46 5.05 0.14
CA ALA A 36 -13.38 6.04 -0.41
C ALA A 36 -14.41 5.40 -1.36
N ARG A 37 -14.02 4.38 -2.15
CA ARG A 37 -14.95 3.60 -3.00
C ARG A 37 -15.95 2.76 -2.19
N LEU A 38 -15.70 2.51 -0.90
CA LEU A 38 -16.62 1.82 0.01
C LEU A 38 -17.66 2.76 0.61
N VAL A 39 -17.21 3.95 1.02
CA VAL A 39 -17.99 4.86 1.86
C VAL A 39 -18.81 5.84 1.04
N TYR A 40 -18.28 6.32 -0.08
CA TYR A 40 -18.92 7.38 -0.86
C TYR A 40 -19.78 6.82 -1.99
N PRO A 41 -20.93 7.47 -2.28
CA PRO A 41 -21.76 7.10 -3.41
C PRO A 41 -21.05 7.43 -4.73
N SER A 42 -21.46 6.77 -5.81
CA SER A 42 -20.88 6.94 -7.16
C SER A 42 -21.01 8.36 -7.72
N SER A 43 -21.86 9.21 -7.14
CA SER A 43 -21.98 10.63 -7.50
C SER A 43 -20.87 11.51 -6.90
N SER A 44 -20.11 11.00 -5.92
CA SER A 44 -19.01 11.73 -5.29
C SER A 44 -17.78 11.78 -6.20
N ARG A 45 -17.16 12.94 -6.32
CA ARG A 45 -15.88 13.11 -7.02
C ARG A 45 -14.68 12.65 -6.21
N LEU A 46 -14.85 12.43 -4.90
CA LEU A 46 -13.75 12.18 -3.98
C LEU A 46 -12.98 10.88 -4.27
N PRO A 47 -13.62 9.72 -4.55
CA PRO A 47 -12.89 8.51 -4.92
C PRO A 47 -12.02 8.68 -6.16
N GLN A 48 -12.52 9.44 -7.15
CA GLN A 48 -11.78 9.74 -8.38
C GLN A 48 -10.57 10.63 -8.11
N GLN A 49 -10.70 11.66 -7.26
CA GLN A 49 -9.58 12.52 -6.87
C GLN A 49 -8.47 11.75 -6.15
N PHE A 50 -8.83 10.83 -5.24
CA PHE A 50 -7.83 9.97 -4.59
C PHE A 50 -7.21 8.96 -5.57
N MET A 51 -7.97 8.48 -6.54
CA MET A 51 -7.45 7.61 -7.61
C MET A 51 -6.40 8.34 -8.47
N GLU A 52 -6.66 9.59 -8.84
CA GLU A 52 -5.71 10.44 -9.59
C GLU A 52 -4.45 10.75 -8.77
N ASP A 53 -4.58 11.10 -7.49
CA ASP A 53 -3.44 11.34 -6.59
C ASP A 53 -2.62 10.05 -6.38
N PHE A 54 -3.28 8.91 -6.17
CA PHE A 54 -2.61 7.61 -6.08
C PHE A 54 -1.84 7.27 -7.35
N PHE A 55 -2.45 7.44 -8.52
CA PHE A 55 -1.78 7.17 -9.79
C PHE A 55 -0.53 8.04 -9.99
N GLY A 56 -0.65 9.35 -9.73
CA GLY A 56 0.49 10.27 -9.86
C GLY A 56 1.64 9.93 -8.91
N ARG A 57 1.34 9.68 -7.63
CA ARG A 57 2.36 9.31 -6.63
C ARG A 57 3.01 7.96 -6.91
N LEU A 58 2.20 6.97 -7.30
CA LEU A 58 2.69 5.65 -7.66
C LEU A 58 3.60 5.72 -8.89
N GLY A 59 3.21 6.48 -9.92
CA GLY A 59 4.02 6.67 -11.12
C GLY A 59 5.42 7.22 -10.79
N LEU A 60 5.49 8.28 -9.98
CA LEU A 60 6.77 8.86 -9.56
C LEU A 60 7.67 7.87 -8.80
N LEU A 61 7.09 6.99 -7.97
CA LEU A 61 7.86 5.94 -7.30
C LEU A 61 8.31 4.84 -8.27
N LEU A 62 7.47 4.45 -9.22
CA LEU A 62 7.80 3.42 -10.20
C LEU A 62 8.86 3.88 -11.21
N ASP A 63 8.94 5.19 -11.49
CA ASP A 63 10.03 5.76 -12.28
C ASP A 63 11.37 5.76 -11.53
N GLU A 64 11.36 5.75 -10.19
CA GLU A 64 12.55 5.69 -9.33
C GLU A 64 12.99 4.24 -9.01
N LEU A 65 12.04 3.30 -8.90
CA LEU A 65 12.28 1.95 -8.36
C LEU A 65 11.94 0.79 -9.32
N ASP A 66 11.44 1.06 -10.52
CA ASP A 66 10.88 0.12 -11.52
C ASP A 66 9.67 -0.71 -11.05
N SER A 67 9.60 -1.07 -9.78
CA SER A 67 8.52 -1.82 -9.19
C SER A 67 8.41 -1.61 -7.68
N LEU A 68 7.21 -1.84 -7.14
CA LEU A 68 6.92 -1.83 -5.71
C LEU A 68 6.24 -3.15 -5.35
N THR A 69 6.94 -4.02 -4.62
CA THR A 69 6.40 -5.29 -4.12
C THR A 69 6.00 -5.14 -2.66
N PHE A 70 4.74 -5.46 -2.36
CA PHE A 70 4.20 -5.44 -1.01
C PHE A 70 3.95 -6.85 -0.52
N LYS A 71 4.51 -7.19 0.64
CA LYS A 71 4.23 -8.43 1.37
C LYS A 71 3.02 -8.21 2.27
N VAL A 72 2.08 -9.14 2.22
CA VAL A 72 0.87 -9.12 3.02
C VAL A 72 1.02 -10.09 4.19
N GLU A 73 0.72 -9.60 5.38
CA GLU A 73 0.52 -10.41 6.58
C GLU A 73 -0.90 -10.20 7.14
N ALA A 74 -1.25 -10.88 8.24
CA ALA A 74 -2.63 -10.91 8.73
C ALA A 74 -3.19 -9.53 9.12
N ASP A 75 -2.35 -8.64 9.64
CA ASP A 75 -2.72 -7.31 10.16
C ASP A 75 -1.83 -6.17 9.65
N ARG A 76 -0.85 -6.47 8.80
CA ARG A 76 0.12 -5.49 8.28
C ARG A 76 0.53 -5.75 6.85
N ILE A 77 1.03 -4.72 6.20
CA ILE A 77 1.61 -4.78 4.86
C ILE A 77 3.00 -4.14 4.91
N LEU A 78 3.95 -4.81 4.28
CA LEU A 78 5.36 -4.46 4.30
C LEU A 78 5.83 -4.18 2.87
N TYR A 79 6.69 -3.19 2.70
CA TYR A 79 7.56 -3.05 1.53
C TYR A 79 8.98 -3.40 1.98
N GLU A 80 9.53 -4.51 1.49
CA GLU A 80 10.71 -5.13 2.11
C GLU A 80 10.49 -5.31 3.62
N GLU A 81 11.30 -4.68 4.46
CA GLU A 81 11.18 -4.68 5.93
C GLU A 81 10.43 -3.43 6.47
N LEU A 82 10.01 -2.51 5.58
CA LEU A 82 9.29 -1.29 5.96
C LEU A 82 7.80 -1.56 6.13
N GLU A 83 7.28 -1.39 7.35
CA GLU A 83 5.84 -1.39 7.60
C GLU A 83 5.18 -0.14 6.99
N VAL A 84 4.40 -0.35 5.93
CA VAL A 84 3.67 0.72 5.23
C VAL A 84 2.22 0.83 5.69
N TYR A 85 1.71 -0.21 6.35
CA TYR A 85 0.37 -0.25 6.90
C TYR A 85 0.27 -1.24 8.05
N ARG A 86 -0.46 -0.85 9.09
CA ARG A 86 -0.91 -1.71 10.19
C ARG A 86 -2.36 -1.43 10.55
N ALA A 87 -3.15 -2.50 10.67
CA ALA A 87 -4.54 -2.43 11.05
C ALA A 87 -4.70 -1.92 12.49
N GLN A 88 -5.58 -0.94 12.69
CA GLN A 88 -5.91 -0.43 14.03
C GLN A 88 -6.99 -1.27 14.73
N SER A 89 -7.79 -2.01 13.95
CA SER A 89 -8.85 -2.89 14.44
C SER A 89 -9.16 -3.97 13.41
N LYS A 90 -9.86 -5.03 13.82
CA LYS A 90 -10.32 -6.08 12.89
C LYS A 90 -11.27 -5.55 11.82
N SER A 91 -12.17 -4.64 12.18
CA SER A 91 -13.17 -4.08 11.25
C SER A 91 -12.56 -3.13 10.20
N GLU A 92 -11.36 -2.61 10.45
CA GLU A 92 -10.65 -1.73 9.52
C GLU A 92 -9.44 -2.38 8.85
N ASN A 93 -9.30 -3.69 9.00
CA ASN A 93 -8.10 -4.41 8.56
C ASN A 93 -8.09 -4.60 7.04
N PHE A 94 -7.38 -3.69 6.36
CA PHE A 94 -7.15 -3.71 4.92
C PHE A 94 -6.28 -4.91 4.50
N ALA A 95 -5.26 -5.26 5.29
CA ALA A 95 -4.38 -6.40 5.00
C ALA A 95 -5.15 -7.73 4.99
N HIS A 96 -6.15 -7.87 5.88
CA HIS A 96 -6.97 -9.07 5.99
C HIS A 96 -7.72 -9.41 4.70
N ALA A 97 -8.14 -8.40 3.91
CA ALA A 97 -8.83 -8.61 2.64
C ALA A 97 -8.00 -9.47 1.66
N PHE A 98 -6.68 -9.33 1.69
CA PHE A 98 -5.74 -10.11 0.90
C PHE A 98 -5.38 -11.42 1.60
N PHE A 99 -5.03 -11.33 2.89
CA PHE A 99 -4.51 -12.47 3.66
C PHE A 99 -5.52 -13.63 3.77
N ARG A 100 -6.81 -13.33 3.99
CA ARG A 100 -7.88 -14.34 4.05
C ARG A 100 -7.99 -15.14 2.76
N ASP A 101 -7.76 -14.50 1.63
CA ASP A 101 -7.89 -15.10 0.31
C ASP A 101 -6.54 -15.74 -0.15
N GLY A 102 -5.56 -15.84 0.75
CA GLY A 102 -4.26 -16.44 0.50
C GLY A 102 -3.29 -15.57 -0.32
N ILE A 103 -3.62 -14.29 -0.54
CA ILE A 103 -2.75 -13.37 -1.27
C ILE A 103 -1.69 -12.85 -0.30
N VAL A 104 -0.47 -13.36 -0.46
CA VAL A 104 0.68 -13.07 0.41
C VAL A 104 1.63 -12.01 -0.16
N TYR A 105 1.51 -11.67 -1.45
CA TYR A 105 2.21 -10.55 -2.07
C TYR A 105 1.40 -9.95 -3.23
N PHE A 106 1.62 -8.67 -3.51
CA PHE A 106 1.23 -8.03 -4.75
C PHE A 106 2.28 -7.02 -5.18
N GLN A 107 2.36 -6.72 -6.47
CA GLN A 107 3.40 -5.84 -7.02
C GLN A 107 2.80 -4.87 -8.03
N PHE A 108 3.20 -3.60 -7.94
CA PHE A 108 3.03 -2.62 -9.02
C PHE A 108 4.33 -2.55 -9.82
N LYS A 109 4.20 -2.46 -11.15
CA LYS A 109 5.35 -2.36 -12.07
C LYS A 109 5.25 -1.07 -12.87
N GLN A 110 6.40 -0.52 -13.25
CA GLN A 110 6.47 0.61 -14.16
C GLN A 110 5.66 0.34 -15.43
N GLY A 111 4.96 1.37 -15.92
CA GLY A 111 4.04 1.26 -17.05
C GLY A 111 2.63 0.80 -16.69
N VAL A 112 2.31 0.62 -15.40
CA VAL A 112 0.93 0.36 -14.95
C VAL A 112 -0.01 1.45 -15.45
N LEU A 113 -1.14 1.04 -16.01
CA LEU A 113 -2.12 1.95 -16.59
C LEU A 113 -3.13 2.41 -15.53
N PHE A 114 -3.63 3.64 -15.67
CA PHE A 114 -4.67 4.20 -14.80
C PHE A 114 -5.89 3.25 -14.67
N LYS A 115 -6.33 2.68 -15.81
CA LYS A 115 -7.46 1.73 -15.85
C LYS A 115 -7.19 0.43 -15.10
N GLU A 116 -5.95 -0.05 -15.07
CA GLU A 116 -5.59 -1.26 -14.33
C GLU A 116 -5.69 -1.00 -12.82
N LEU A 117 -5.20 0.14 -12.35
CA LEU A 117 -5.29 0.52 -10.94
C LEU A 117 -6.71 0.85 -10.50
N GLU A 118 -7.51 1.47 -11.37
CA GLU A 118 -8.94 1.65 -11.12
C GLU A 118 -9.63 0.29 -10.92
N SER A 119 -9.42 -0.64 -11.86
CA SER A 119 -9.98 -1.99 -11.77
C SER A 119 -9.50 -2.73 -10.52
N PHE A 120 -8.21 -2.62 -10.19
CA PHE A 120 -7.62 -3.26 -9.02
C PHE A 120 -8.20 -2.71 -7.70
N THR A 121 -8.28 -1.38 -7.56
CA THR A 121 -8.87 -0.75 -6.37
C THR A 121 -10.36 -1.07 -6.22
N GLU A 122 -11.10 -1.21 -7.33
CA GLU A 122 -12.49 -1.65 -7.31
C GLU A 122 -12.64 -3.09 -6.85
N ILE A 123 -11.80 -4.01 -7.34
CA ILE A 123 -11.79 -5.43 -6.93
C ILE A 123 -11.55 -5.52 -5.42
N ILE A 124 -10.55 -4.82 -4.89
CA ILE A 124 -10.25 -4.84 -3.45
C ILE A 124 -11.43 -4.26 -2.65
N ALA A 125 -12.03 -3.15 -3.09
CA ALA A 125 -13.21 -2.60 -2.44
C ALA A 125 -14.37 -3.62 -2.41
N ARG A 126 -14.56 -4.42 -3.46
CA ARG A 126 -15.56 -5.50 -3.46
C ARG A 126 -15.21 -6.60 -2.47
N MET A 127 -13.94 -7.02 -2.40
CA MET A 127 -13.46 -8.04 -1.45
C MET A 127 -13.67 -7.61 0.01
N MET A 128 -13.50 -6.31 0.30
CA MET A 128 -13.70 -5.73 1.63
C MET A 128 -15.17 -5.62 2.02
N ARG A 129 -16.12 -5.53 1.07
CA ARG A 129 -17.56 -5.55 1.38
C ARG A 129 -18.08 -6.92 1.80
N SER A 130 -17.45 -7.97 1.30
CA SER A 130 -17.79 -9.37 1.61
C SER A 130 -16.96 -9.94 2.76
N ALA A 131 -16.29 -9.09 3.54
CA ALA A 131 -15.39 -9.47 4.63
C ALA A 131 -15.96 -9.22 6.02
#